data_AF-A0A7K3NIY7-F1
#
_entry.id   AF-A0A7K3NIY7-F1
#
_cell.length_a   1.000
_cell.length_b   1.000
_cell.length_c   1.000
_cell.angle_alpha   90.00
_cell.angle_beta   90.00
_cell.angle_gamma   90.00
#
_symmetry.space_group_name_H-M   'P 1'
#
loop_
_entity.id
_entity.type
_entity.pdbx_description
1 polymer ?
#
loop_
_entity_poly.entity_id
_entity_poly.type
_entity_poly.pdbx_seq_one_letter_code
_entity_poly.pdbx_strand_id
1 'polypeptide(L)'
;MDHITSLYPGSILIFFNKKHRFKPDHTGCNTIGIHIGDDTILHIENNKLKRTPYINIIGTYEKVEILFNEASEKSARILHYFTNNAYNIHLFNLGIHAIIHGINKILSSDLIMPRKQHSYSDKNFDQTWINFLSLLRPCDFIFTRTHGSTLSSIIANIDQGFWSHVGIYIGSNQIHEALTSGITIRNITAYKNKKYSIGIYRPIQIDDYQRILMLEKCRNTLGHGYNYLGALMLGLKTIFKIKSDTPTPNGIIYSGAVYPIYFL
;
A
#
# COMPACT_ATOMS: atom_id res chain seq x y z
N MET A 1 -13.33 -11.31 -34.95
CA MET A 1 -12.39 -11.41 -33.81
C MET A 1 -12.58 -12.79 -33.24
N ASP A 2 -11.55 -13.62 -33.27
CA ASP A 2 -11.60 -14.92 -32.60
C ASP A 2 -11.78 -14.65 -31.11
N HIS A 3 -12.93 -15.06 -30.58
CA HIS A 3 -13.21 -14.90 -29.17
C HIS A 3 -12.24 -15.81 -28.41
N ILE A 4 -11.30 -15.22 -27.68
CA ILE A 4 -10.47 -15.97 -26.73
C ILE A 4 -11.44 -16.65 -25.76
N THR A 5 -11.50 -17.98 -25.86
CA THR A 5 -12.47 -18.82 -25.15
C THR A 5 -12.10 -19.04 -23.69
N SER A 6 -10.85 -18.77 -23.32
CA SER A 6 -10.36 -19.00 -21.95
C SER A 6 -9.30 -17.99 -21.54
N LEU A 7 -9.39 -17.52 -20.30
CA LEU A 7 -8.38 -16.67 -19.66
C LEU A 7 -7.62 -17.45 -18.60
N TYR A 8 -6.30 -17.27 -18.54
CA TYR A 8 -5.51 -17.74 -17.42
C TYR A 8 -5.70 -16.83 -16.20
N PRO A 9 -5.71 -17.35 -14.97
CA PRO A 9 -5.64 -16.52 -13.78
C PRO A 9 -4.40 -15.62 -13.81
N GLY A 10 -4.57 -14.34 -13.46
CA GLY A 10 -3.54 -13.30 -13.59
C GLY A 10 -3.49 -12.61 -14.95
N SER A 11 -4.37 -12.97 -15.90
CA SER A 11 -4.51 -12.27 -17.18
C SER A 11 -4.96 -10.82 -17.00
N ILE A 12 -4.48 -9.95 -17.89
CA ILE A 12 -4.76 -8.51 -17.90
C ILE A 12 -5.60 -8.18 -19.12
N LEU A 13 -6.70 -7.48 -18.89
CA LEU A 13 -7.61 -7.02 -19.91
C LEU A 13 -7.74 -5.51 -19.83
N ILE A 14 -7.98 -4.88 -20.96
CA ILE A 14 -8.46 -3.50 -21.04
C ILE A 14 -9.80 -3.46 -21.75
N PHE A 15 -10.68 -2.58 -21.31
CA PHE A 15 -11.98 -2.43 -21.93
C PHE A 15 -12.51 -1.01 -21.81
N PHE A 16 -13.44 -0.68 -22.71
CA PHE A 16 -14.13 0.60 -22.70
C PHE A 16 -15.37 0.54 -21.82
N ASN A 17 -15.35 1.28 -20.70
CA ASN A 17 -16.48 1.44 -19.82
C ASN A 17 -17.02 2.88 -19.92
N LYS A 18 -18.22 3.03 -20.50
CA LYS A 18 -18.91 4.33 -20.63
C LYS A 18 -19.19 5.01 -19.29
N LYS A 19 -19.32 4.24 -18.20
CA LYS A 19 -19.56 4.77 -16.84
C LYS A 19 -18.27 5.19 -16.14
N HIS A 20 -17.11 4.93 -16.73
CA HIS A 20 -15.85 5.30 -16.12
C HIS A 20 -15.59 6.79 -16.28
N ARG A 21 -15.05 7.43 -15.24
CA ARG A 21 -14.85 8.89 -15.22
C ARG A 21 -13.74 9.38 -16.14
N PHE A 22 -12.84 8.49 -16.55
CA PHE A 22 -11.70 8.84 -17.39
C PHE A 22 -12.04 8.60 -18.86
N LYS A 23 -11.58 9.52 -19.71
CA LYS A 23 -11.66 9.36 -21.17
C LYS A 23 -10.83 8.14 -21.61
N PRO A 24 -11.21 7.49 -22.72
CA PRO A 24 -10.37 6.49 -23.36
C PRO A 24 -8.96 7.02 -23.64
N ASP A 25 -7.97 6.14 -23.49
CA ASP A 25 -6.61 6.41 -23.94
C ASP A 25 -6.45 6.12 -25.45
N HIS A 26 -5.20 6.06 -25.93
CA HIS A 26 -4.89 5.78 -27.34
C HIS A 26 -5.34 4.38 -27.81
N THR A 27 -5.60 3.45 -26.88
CA THR A 27 -6.17 2.13 -27.20
C THR A 27 -7.70 2.19 -27.33
N GLY A 28 -8.34 3.32 -27.00
CA GLY A 28 -9.81 3.40 -26.95
C GLY A 28 -10.44 2.72 -25.73
N CYS A 29 -9.63 2.19 -24.81
CA CYS A 29 -10.09 1.66 -23.52
C CYS A 29 -9.85 2.67 -22.41
N ASN A 30 -10.57 2.54 -21.29
CA ASN A 30 -10.41 3.40 -20.12
C ASN A 30 -10.40 2.65 -18.79
N THR A 31 -10.52 1.33 -18.82
CA THR A 31 -10.59 0.47 -17.65
C THR A 31 -9.64 -0.71 -17.82
N ILE A 32 -8.94 -1.07 -16.74
CA ILE A 32 -8.09 -2.25 -16.65
C ILE A 32 -8.79 -3.27 -15.75
N GLY A 33 -8.83 -4.53 -16.20
CA GLY A 33 -9.31 -5.67 -15.43
C GLY A 33 -8.22 -6.70 -15.23
N ILE A 34 -8.27 -7.39 -14.08
CA ILE A 34 -7.41 -8.52 -13.76
C ILE A 34 -8.27 -9.75 -13.58
N HIS A 35 -7.98 -10.83 -14.30
CA HIS A 35 -8.64 -12.11 -14.10
C HIS A 35 -8.13 -12.76 -12.81
N ILE A 36 -9.00 -12.96 -11.83
CA ILE A 36 -8.65 -13.49 -10.50
C ILE A 36 -9.06 -14.96 -10.29
N GLY A 37 -9.35 -15.69 -11.37
CA GLY A 37 -9.88 -17.06 -11.33
C GLY A 37 -11.41 -17.10 -11.38
N ASP A 38 -11.97 -18.31 -11.54
CA ASP A 38 -13.41 -18.58 -11.63
C ASP A 38 -14.15 -17.63 -12.60
N ASP A 39 -13.54 -17.38 -13.77
CA ASP A 39 -13.99 -16.44 -14.79
C ASP A 39 -14.34 -15.05 -14.24
N THR A 40 -13.69 -14.62 -13.15
CA THR A 40 -14.01 -13.36 -12.47
C THR A 40 -12.96 -12.29 -12.79
N ILE A 41 -13.42 -11.16 -13.31
CA ILE A 41 -12.59 -9.98 -13.56
C ILE A 41 -12.72 -8.99 -12.40
N LEU A 42 -11.59 -8.66 -11.78
CA LEU A 42 -11.46 -7.60 -10.80
C LEU A 42 -11.11 -6.29 -11.51
N HIS A 43 -11.93 -5.25 -11.33
CA HIS A 43 -11.72 -3.94 -11.96
C HIS A 43 -12.30 -2.80 -11.12
N ILE A 44 -12.07 -1.56 -11.56
CA ILE A 44 -12.63 -0.36 -10.93
C ILE A 44 -13.77 0.20 -11.78
N GLU A 45 -14.92 0.39 -11.16
CA GLU A 45 -16.06 1.09 -11.76
C GLU A 45 -16.66 2.07 -10.75
N ASN A 46 -16.94 3.31 -11.19
CA ASN A 46 -17.53 4.36 -10.33
C ASN A 46 -16.76 4.59 -9.02
N ASN A 47 -15.42 4.55 -9.07
CA ASN A 47 -14.55 4.60 -7.89
C ASN A 47 -14.93 3.54 -6.84
N LYS A 48 -15.30 2.34 -7.28
CA LYS A 48 -15.50 1.15 -6.44
C LYS A 48 -14.81 -0.03 -7.09
N LEU A 49 -14.24 -0.91 -6.26
CA LEU A 49 -13.72 -2.17 -6.73
C LEU A 49 -14.88 -3.11 -7.03
N LYS A 50 -14.86 -3.76 -8.19
CA LYS A 50 -15.91 -4.66 -8.68
C LYS A 50 -15.32 -5.99 -9.10
N ARG A 51 -16.09 -7.04 -8.83
CA ARG A 51 -15.87 -8.39 -9.35
C ARG A 51 -17.00 -8.66 -10.33
N THR A 52 -16.65 -8.93 -11.58
CA THR A 52 -17.62 -9.13 -12.66
C THR A 52 -17.25 -10.38 -13.44
N PRO A 53 -18.19 -11.31 -13.67
CA PRO A 53 -17.93 -12.45 -14.55
C PRO A 53 -17.44 -12.00 -15.93
N TYR A 54 -16.47 -12.70 -16.49
CA TYR A 54 -15.83 -12.38 -17.78
C TYR A 54 -16.87 -12.33 -18.92
N ILE A 55 -17.84 -13.25 -18.91
CA ILE A 55 -18.95 -13.25 -19.86
C ILE A 55 -19.74 -11.93 -19.85
N ASN A 56 -19.89 -11.31 -18.69
CA ASN A 56 -20.56 -10.01 -18.57
C ASN A 56 -19.67 -8.87 -19.09
N ILE A 57 -18.34 -8.96 -18.93
CA ILE A 57 -17.41 -7.97 -19.50
C ILE A 57 -17.53 -7.97 -21.04
N ILE A 58 -17.39 -9.15 -21.66
CA ILE A 58 -17.44 -9.24 -23.13
C ILE A 58 -18.83 -8.97 -23.72
N GLY A 59 -19.90 -9.28 -22.97
CA GLY A 59 -21.28 -9.01 -23.41
C GLY A 59 -21.74 -7.57 -23.20
N THR A 60 -21.12 -6.82 -22.28
CA THR A 60 -21.55 -5.46 -21.91
C THR A 60 -20.72 -4.38 -22.57
N TYR A 61 -19.40 -4.58 -22.72
CA TYR A 61 -18.50 -3.53 -23.16
C TYR A 61 -18.18 -3.64 -24.66
N GLU A 62 -18.31 -2.52 -25.36
CA GLU A 62 -18.17 -2.43 -26.83
C GLU A 62 -16.77 -2.83 -27.32
N LYS A 63 -15.77 -2.68 -26.45
CA LYS A 63 -14.38 -2.97 -26.77
C LYS A 63 -13.72 -3.64 -25.57
N VAL A 64 -13.15 -4.82 -25.81
CA VAL A 64 -12.35 -5.59 -24.85
C VAL A 64 -11.09 -6.07 -25.58
N GLU A 65 -9.93 -5.79 -25.03
CA GLU A 65 -8.65 -6.29 -25.50
C GLU A 65 -7.93 -7.01 -24.36
N ILE A 66 -7.20 -8.07 -24.69
CA ILE A 66 -6.44 -8.86 -23.74
C ILE A 66 -4.97 -8.51 -23.92
N LEU A 67 -4.40 -7.83 -22.92
CA LEU A 67 -3.01 -7.37 -22.95
C LEU A 67 -2.01 -8.47 -22.55
N PHE A 68 -2.46 -9.39 -21.71
CA PHE A 68 -1.62 -10.47 -21.19
C PHE A 68 -2.49 -11.68 -20.86
N ASN A 69 -2.19 -12.83 -21.47
CA ASN A 69 -2.92 -14.08 -21.26
C ASN A 69 -2.03 -15.30 -21.43
N GLU A 70 -1.17 -15.54 -20.44
CA GLU A 70 -0.21 -16.63 -20.46
C GLU A 70 -0.07 -17.24 -19.06
N ALA A 71 -0.08 -18.57 -18.98
CA ALA A 71 0.28 -19.29 -17.77
C ALA A 71 1.79 -19.16 -17.52
N SER A 72 2.18 -18.33 -16.54
CA SER A 72 3.58 -18.05 -16.25
C SER A 72 3.77 -17.74 -14.76
N GLU A 73 5.02 -17.70 -14.31
CA GLU A 73 5.35 -17.22 -12.96
C GLU A 73 4.87 -15.77 -12.75
N LYS A 74 4.91 -14.94 -13.81
CA LYS A 74 4.40 -13.58 -13.77
C LYS A 74 2.89 -13.55 -13.53
N SER A 75 2.10 -14.38 -14.23
CA SER A 75 0.65 -14.43 -14.03
C SER A 75 0.29 -14.93 -12.63
N ALA A 76 1.03 -15.91 -12.10
CA ALA A 76 0.86 -16.40 -10.74
C ALA A 76 1.11 -15.31 -9.67
N ARG A 77 2.17 -14.49 -9.82
CA ARG A 77 2.43 -13.35 -8.92
C ARG A 77 1.34 -12.28 -9.00
N ILE A 78 0.88 -11.95 -10.21
CA ILE A 78 -0.23 -11.00 -10.40
C ILE A 78 -1.47 -11.52 -9.69
N LEU A 79 -1.85 -12.79 -9.94
CA LEU A 79 -3.00 -13.41 -9.28
C LEU A 79 -2.88 -13.36 -7.75
N HIS A 80 -1.73 -13.78 -7.21
CA HIS A 80 -1.46 -13.77 -5.77
C HIS A 80 -1.67 -12.37 -5.17
N TYR A 81 -1.10 -11.34 -5.80
CA TYR A 81 -1.25 -9.96 -5.36
C TYR A 81 -2.72 -9.53 -5.34
N PHE A 82 -3.43 -9.62 -6.47
CA PHE A 82 -4.78 -9.09 -6.59
C PHE A 82 -5.80 -9.88 -5.76
N THR A 83 -5.54 -11.16 -5.48
CA THR A 83 -6.37 -11.98 -4.59
C THR A 83 -6.19 -11.56 -3.13
N ASN A 84 -4.96 -11.28 -2.71
CA ASN A 84 -4.66 -11.06 -1.29
C ASN A 84 -4.68 -9.60 -0.85
N ASN A 85 -4.38 -8.67 -1.76
CA ASN A 85 -4.09 -7.27 -1.42
C ASN A 85 -5.11 -6.28 -1.99
N ALA A 86 -5.72 -6.57 -3.14
CA ALA A 86 -6.63 -5.63 -3.78
C ALA A 86 -8.04 -5.67 -3.17
N TYR A 87 -8.18 -5.25 -1.91
CA TYR A 87 -9.49 -5.09 -1.23
C TYR A 87 -9.97 -3.63 -1.21
N ASN A 88 -9.13 -2.69 -1.65
CA ASN A 88 -9.50 -1.30 -1.88
C ASN A 88 -8.87 -0.80 -3.20
N ILE A 89 -9.30 0.37 -3.66
CA ILE A 89 -8.88 0.94 -4.95
C ILE A 89 -7.40 1.35 -4.94
N HIS A 90 -6.89 1.83 -3.82
CA HIS A 90 -5.50 2.27 -3.71
C HIS A 90 -4.53 1.09 -3.87
N LEU A 91 -4.83 -0.06 -3.26
CA LEU A 91 -4.06 -1.28 -3.41
C LEU A 91 -4.23 -1.92 -4.79
N PHE A 92 -5.43 -1.84 -5.39
CA PHE A 92 -5.59 -2.22 -6.79
C PHE A 92 -4.67 -1.40 -7.71
N ASN A 93 -4.70 -0.06 -7.57
CA ASN A 93 -3.87 0.84 -8.37
C ASN A 93 -2.38 0.62 -8.10
N LEU A 94 -1.99 0.32 -6.87
CA LEU A 94 -0.62 -0.04 -6.52
C LEU A 94 -0.16 -1.30 -7.26
N GLY A 95 -1.01 -2.33 -7.36
CA GLY A 95 -0.73 -3.53 -8.13
C GLY A 95 -0.52 -3.24 -9.62
N ILE A 96 -1.39 -2.41 -10.21
CA ILE A 96 -1.25 -1.98 -11.61
C ILE A 96 0.05 -1.20 -11.81
N HIS A 97 0.36 -0.25 -10.94
CA HIS A 97 1.62 0.49 -10.95
C HIS A 97 2.83 -0.45 -10.87
N ALA A 98 2.80 -1.43 -9.96
CA ALA A 98 3.87 -2.41 -9.82
C ALA A 98 4.05 -3.29 -11.07
N ILE A 99 2.97 -3.62 -11.79
CA ILE A 99 3.05 -4.32 -13.08
C ILE A 99 3.73 -3.43 -14.13
N ILE A 100 3.25 -2.19 -14.29
CA ILE A 100 3.75 -1.25 -15.30
C ILE A 100 5.24 -0.96 -15.11
N HIS A 101 5.67 -0.78 -13.86
CA HIS A 101 7.05 -0.42 -13.52
C HIS A 101 7.94 -1.63 -13.15
N GLY A 102 7.44 -2.86 -13.28
CA GLY A 102 8.22 -4.07 -12.97
C GLY A 102 8.67 -4.20 -11.51
N ILE A 103 7.88 -3.67 -10.56
CA ILE A 103 8.21 -3.66 -9.13
C ILE A 103 7.85 -5.01 -8.49
N ASN A 104 8.64 -6.04 -8.82
CA ASN A 104 8.37 -7.43 -8.40
C ASN A 104 8.26 -7.63 -6.88
N LYS A 105 8.96 -6.80 -6.08
CA LYS A 105 8.87 -6.87 -4.60
C LYS A 105 7.45 -6.64 -4.09
N ILE A 106 6.70 -5.74 -4.72
CA ILE A 106 5.30 -5.45 -4.35
C ILE A 106 4.42 -6.62 -4.77
N LEU A 107 4.57 -7.11 -6.01
CA LEU A 107 3.75 -8.21 -6.53
C LEU A 107 4.00 -9.54 -5.79
N SER A 108 5.18 -9.72 -5.22
CA SER A 108 5.55 -10.94 -4.47
C SER A 108 5.27 -10.83 -2.98
N SER A 109 4.73 -9.69 -2.49
CA SER A 109 4.40 -9.52 -1.08
C SER A 109 3.09 -10.23 -0.76
N ASP A 110 3.08 -11.08 0.28
CA ASP A 110 1.86 -11.76 0.74
C ASP A 110 0.79 -10.75 1.17
N LEU A 111 1.19 -9.77 1.96
CA LEU A 111 0.34 -8.70 2.44
C LEU A 111 1.08 -7.37 2.39
N ILE A 112 0.52 -6.39 1.68
CA ILE A 112 1.00 -5.00 1.62
C ILE A 112 0.58 -4.23 2.88
N MET A 113 -0.56 -4.57 3.45
CA MET A 113 -1.07 -3.97 4.68
C MET A 113 -1.69 -5.04 5.58
N PRO A 114 -1.64 -4.86 6.91
CA PRO A 114 -2.32 -5.77 7.82
C PRO A 114 -3.83 -5.80 7.57
N ARG A 115 -4.42 -7.00 7.65
CA ARG A 115 -5.87 -7.14 7.75
C ARG A 115 -6.28 -6.80 9.20
N LYS A 116 -7.46 -6.21 9.39
CA LYS A 116 -7.96 -5.66 10.69
C LYS A 116 -7.95 -6.63 11.89
N GLN A 117 -7.62 -7.91 11.70
CA GLN A 117 -7.58 -8.94 12.72
C GLN A 117 -6.22 -9.65 12.70
N HIS A 118 -5.21 -9.07 13.36
CA HIS A 118 -4.06 -9.83 13.84
C HIS A 118 -3.97 -9.58 15.35
N SER A 119 -4.69 -10.38 16.14
CA SER A 119 -4.38 -10.49 17.56
C SER A 119 -3.30 -11.55 17.68
N TYR A 120 -2.04 -11.13 17.84
CA TYR A 120 -0.99 -12.08 18.18
C TYR A 120 -1.33 -12.75 19.51
N SER A 121 -1.41 -14.08 19.53
CA SER A 121 -1.67 -14.83 20.75
C SER A 121 -0.61 -14.46 21.79
N ASP A 122 -1.03 -14.19 23.02
CA ASP A 122 -0.18 -13.66 24.10
C ASP A 122 1.13 -14.43 24.35
N LYS A 123 1.17 -15.72 23.97
CA LYS A 123 2.27 -16.64 24.29
C LYS A 123 3.59 -16.33 23.59
N ASN A 124 3.61 -15.55 22.51
CA ASN A 124 4.84 -15.37 21.70
C ASN A 124 5.30 -13.91 21.49
N PHE A 125 4.65 -12.92 22.10
CA PHE A 125 4.93 -11.49 21.80
C PHE A 125 6.41 -11.09 21.93
N ASP A 126 7.11 -11.56 22.97
CA ASP A 126 8.53 -11.25 23.16
C ASP A 126 9.41 -11.84 22.06
N GLN A 127 9.14 -13.08 21.62
CA GLN A 127 9.88 -13.70 20.51
C GLN A 127 9.58 -12.98 19.19
N THR A 128 8.31 -12.62 18.96
CA THR A 128 7.91 -11.86 17.78
C THR A 128 8.57 -10.47 17.77
N TRP A 129 8.70 -9.83 18.93
CA TRP A 129 9.44 -8.57 19.10
C TRP A 129 10.93 -8.72 18.80
N ILE A 130 11.58 -9.78 19.30
CA ILE A 130 13.00 -10.06 19.00
C ILE A 130 13.20 -10.26 17.50
N ASN A 131 12.33 -11.04 16.87
CA ASN A 131 12.37 -11.26 15.41
C ASN A 131 12.17 -9.95 14.67
N PHE A 132 11.20 -9.13 15.07
CA PHE A 132 10.97 -7.79 14.52
C PHE A 132 12.24 -6.93 14.58
N LEU A 133 12.92 -6.86 15.74
CA LEU A 133 14.14 -6.08 15.90
C LEU A 133 15.28 -6.58 14.98
N SER A 134 15.41 -7.90 14.80
CA SER A 134 16.46 -8.49 13.95
C SER A 134 16.31 -8.16 12.46
N LEU A 135 15.11 -7.79 12.01
CA LEU A 135 14.82 -7.47 10.61
C LEU A 135 15.08 -6.00 10.24
N LEU A 136 15.23 -5.14 11.24
CA LEU A 136 15.37 -3.70 11.07
C LEU A 136 16.71 -3.32 10.44
N ARG A 137 16.65 -2.36 9.53
CA ARG A 137 17.81 -1.71 8.92
C ARG A 137 17.62 -0.21 8.94
N PRO A 138 18.71 0.58 9.10
CA PRO A 138 18.62 2.03 8.97
C PRO A 138 17.89 2.43 7.69
N CYS A 139 17.07 3.48 7.79
CA CYS A 139 16.13 3.98 6.78
C CYS A 139 14.87 3.13 6.55
N ASP A 140 14.65 2.05 7.31
CA ASP A 140 13.33 1.41 7.32
C ASP A 140 12.28 2.34 7.92
N PHE A 141 11.09 2.35 7.33
CA PHE A 141 9.92 3.05 7.85
C PHE A 141 9.19 2.15 8.85
N ILE A 142 8.91 2.72 10.02
CA ILE A 142 8.18 2.08 11.10
C ILE A 142 6.78 2.67 11.14
N PHE A 143 5.82 1.95 10.58
CA PHE A 143 4.43 2.34 10.59
C PHE A 143 3.77 1.82 11.85
N THR A 144 2.93 2.65 12.49
CA THR A 144 2.26 2.25 13.72
C THR A 144 0.79 2.65 13.75
N ARG A 145 0.01 1.86 14.48
CA ARG A 145 -1.38 2.14 14.82
C ARG A 145 -1.59 1.85 16.29
N THR A 146 -2.18 2.80 17.02
CA THR A 146 -2.57 2.58 18.41
C THR A 146 -4.02 2.08 18.49
N HIS A 147 -4.24 0.92 19.10
CA HIS A 147 -5.56 0.40 19.40
C HIS A 147 -6.27 1.25 20.47
N GLY A 148 -7.58 1.46 20.31
CA GLY A 148 -8.38 2.28 21.22
C GLY A 148 -8.18 3.80 21.09
N SER A 149 -7.24 4.27 20.27
CA SER A 149 -7.09 5.71 19.99
C SER A 149 -8.08 6.16 18.91
N THR A 150 -9.00 7.06 19.30
CA THR A 150 -9.97 7.69 18.38
C THR A 150 -9.24 8.44 17.26
N LEU A 151 -8.19 9.19 17.60
CA LEU A 151 -7.42 9.94 16.62
C LEU A 151 -6.73 9.02 15.61
N SER A 152 -6.09 7.93 16.06
CA SER A 152 -5.48 6.94 15.16
C SER A 152 -6.50 6.30 14.23
N SER A 153 -7.71 6.04 14.73
CA SER A 153 -8.79 5.46 13.94
C SER A 153 -9.32 6.43 12.89
N ILE A 154 -9.42 7.72 13.21
CA ILE A 154 -9.81 8.78 12.27
C ILE A 154 -8.78 8.89 11.14
N ILE A 155 -7.49 8.99 11.45
CA ILE A 155 -6.42 9.10 10.44
C ILE A 155 -6.44 7.90 9.49
N ALA A 156 -6.47 6.68 10.04
CA ALA A 156 -6.49 5.46 9.24
C ALA A 156 -7.73 5.37 8.33
N ASN A 157 -8.91 5.78 8.82
CA ASN A 157 -10.14 5.75 8.04
C ASN A 157 -10.17 6.81 6.93
N ILE A 158 -9.72 8.02 7.21
CA ILE A 158 -9.65 9.11 6.23
C ILE A 158 -8.71 8.73 5.08
N ASP A 159 -7.57 8.12 5.40
CA ASP A 159 -6.57 7.69 4.43
C ASP A 159 -6.91 6.33 3.78
N GLN A 160 -8.08 5.77 4.09
CA GLN A 160 -8.53 4.44 3.63
C GLN A 160 -7.50 3.32 3.85
N GLY A 161 -6.68 3.44 4.90
CA GLY A 161 -5.58 2.53 5.19
C GLY A 161 -5.60 2.00 6.61
N PHE A 162 -4.51 1.36 7.03
CA PHE A 162 -4.39 0.74 8.34
C PHE A 162 -3.59 1.60 9.33
N TRP A 163 -2.57 2.29 8.84
CA TRP A 163 -1.59 2.97 9.68
C TRP A 163 -2.04 4.39 10.02
N SER A 164 -1.68 4.86 11.22
CA SER A 164 -1.98 6.22 11.66
C SER A 164 -0.75 7.09 11.85
N HIS A 165 0.43 6.47 11.89
CA HIS A 165 1.69 7.14 12.20
C HIS A 165 2.85 6.44 11.51
N VAL A 166 3.93 7.18 11.29
CA VAL A 166 5.16 6.67 10.68
C VAL A 166 6.38 7.34 11.31
N GLY A 167 7.39 6.53 11.60
CA GLY A 167 8.73 6.98 11.97
C GLY A 167 9.78 6.34 11.06
N ILE A 168 11.03 6.78 11.19
CA ILE A 168 12.18 6.24 10.47
C ILE A 168 13.12 5.59 11.48
N TYR A 169 13.49 4.33 11.25
CA TYR A 169 14.53 3.67 12.04
C TYR A 169 15.90 4.20 11.62
N ILE A 170 16.65 4.74 12.58
CA ILE A 170 17.96 5.37 12.33
C ILE A 170 19.15 4.52 12.81
N GLY A 171 18.90 3.29 13.26
CA GLY A 171 19.91 2.38 13.81
C GLY A 171 19.91 2.37 15.34
N SER A 172 20.68 1.45 15.93
CA SER A 172 20.90 1.37 17.39
C SER A 172 19.62 1.41 18.24
N ASN A 173 18.56 0.72 17.80
CA ASN A 173 17.25 0.72 18.46
C ASN A 173 16.58 2.10 18.55
N GLN A 174 16.93 3.05 17.70
CA GLN A 174 16.39 4.41 17.69
C GLN A 174 15.46 4.66 16.50
N ILE A 175 14.37 5.37 16.77
CA ILE A 175 13.43 5.87 15.77
C ILE A 175 13.44 7.40 15.81
N HIS A 176 13.53 8.02 14.63
CA HIS A 176 13.24 9.41 14.39
C HIS A 176 11.77 9.59 13.97
N GLU A 177 10.99 10.38 14.70
CA GLU A 177 9.58 10.57 14.41
C GLU A 177 9.05 11.93 14.87
N ALA A 178 7.96 12.37 14.25
CA ALA A 178 7.24 13.59 14.61
C ALA A 178 6.06 13.26 15.52
N LEU A 179 6.14 13.62 16.80
CA LEU A 179 5.05 13.51 17.76
C LEU A 179 4.38 14.88 17.95
N THR A 180 3.24 14.93 18.62
CA THR A 180 2.59 16.21 18.98
C THR A 180 3.51 17.14 19.77
N SER A 181 4.45 16.57 20.55
CA SER A 181 5.48 17.33 21.27
C SER A 181 6.63 17.84 20.39
N GLY A 182 6.68 17.49 19.11
CA GLY A 182 7.75 17.83 18.18
C GLY A 182 8.49 16.62 17.61
N ILE A 183 9.51 16.90 16.79
CA ILE A 183 10.38 15.91 16.17
C ILE A 183 11.43 15.44 17.18
N THR A 184 11.47 14.12 17.40
CA THR A 184 12.29 13.52 18.45
C THR A 184 12.95 12.21 18.00
N ILE A 185 13.99 11.80 18.74
CA ILE A 185 14.54 10.44 18.69
C ILE A 185 14.17 9.73 19.98
N ARG A 186 13.61 8.54 19.87
CA ARG A 186 13.39 7.66 21.02
C ARG A 186 13.72 6.22 20.72
N ASN A 187 13.81 5.43 21.78
CA ASN A 187 14.02 3.99 21.65
C ASN A 187 12.77 3.31 21.06
N ILE A 188 12.97 2.40 20.11
CA ILE A 188 11.91 1.60 19.48
C ILE A 188 11.12 0.77 20.50
N THR A 189 11.70 0.44 21.65
CA THR A 189 11.00 -0.24 22.75
C THR A 189 9.81 0.57 23.29
N ALA A 190 9.69 1.86 23.00
CA ALA A 190 8.47 2.64 23.26
C ALA A 190 7.22 2.02 22.60
N TYR A 191 7.40 1.23 21.54
CA TYR A 191 6.35 0.50 20.87
C TYR A 191 6.23 -0.98 21.28
N LYS A 192 7.04 -1.46 22.25
CA LYS A 192 6.95 -2.82 22.80
C LYS A 192 5.73 -2.96 23.72
N ASN A 193 4.54 -2.82 23.16
CA ASN A 193 3.27 -2.96 23.87
C ASN A 193 2.17 -3.42 22.89
N LYS A 194 1.33 -4.35 23.33
CA LYS A 194 0.23 -4.93 22.54
C LYS A 194 -0.84 -3.94 22.11
N LYS A 195 -0.85 -2.73 22.67
CA LYS A 195 -1.72 -1.64 22.20
C LYS A 195 -1.29 -1.06 20.86
N TYR A 196 -0.11 -1.42 20.35
CA TYR A 196 0.39 -0.97 19.05
C TYR A 196 0.40 -2.14 18.05
N SER A 197 -0.16 -1.90 16.86
CA SER A 197 0.27 -2.63 15.66
C SER A 197 1.44 -1.90 15.04
N ILE A 198 2.40 -2.64 14.48
CA ILE A 198 3.64 -2.11 13.93
C ILE A 198 3.96 -2.79 12.59
N GLY A 199 4.40 -2.03 11.60
CA GLY A 199 4.85 -2.54 10.32
C GLY A 199 6.23 -2.02 9.96
N ILE A 200 7.12 -2.91 9.53
CA ILE A 200 8.39 -2.54 8.90
C ILE A 200 8.14 -2.45 7.41
N TYR A 201 8.46 -1.29 6.83
CA TYR A 201 8.45 -1.09 5.40
C TYR A 201 9.81 -0.58 4.95
N ARG A 202 10.34 -1.18 3.87
CA ARG A 202 11.65 -0.84 3.36
C ARG A 202 11.53 -0.04 2.06
N PRO A 203 12.29 1.05 1.90
CA PRO A 203 12.35 1.77 0.63
C PRO A 203 12.82 0.87 -0.52
N ILE A 204 12.21 1.06 -1.68
CA ILE A 204 12.60 0.40 -2.93
C ILE A 204 13.72 1.23 -3.57
N GLN A 205 14.78 0.56 -4.02
CA GLN A 205 15.84 1.16 -4.86
C GLN A 205 16.56 2.37 -4.26
N ILE A 206 16.78 2.41 -2.92
CA ILE A 206 17.66 3.41 -2.33
C ILE A 206 19.12 2.93 -2.29
N ASP A 207 20.01 3.76 -2.81
CA ASP A 207 21.46 3.56 -2.71
C ASP A 207 22.03 4.06 -1.36
N ASP A 208 23.32 3.82 -1.12
CA ASP A 208 23.97 4.19 0.14
C ASP A 208 24.06 5.71 0.34
N TYR A 209 24.22 6.47 -0.74
CA TYR A 209 24.25 7.94 -0.67
C TYR A 209 22.89 8.50 -0.25
N GLN A 210 21.80 8.01 -0.83
CA GLN A 210 20.43 8.36 -0.47
C GLN A 210 20.12 7.98 0.98
N ARG A 211 20.63 6.84 1.47
CA ARG A 211 20.51 6.46 2.89
C ARG A 211 21.19 7.47 3.80
N ILE A 212 22.43 7.85 3.49
CA ILE A 212 23.19 8.84 4.27
C ILE A 212 22.41 10.16 4.31
N LEU A 213 21.97 10.67 3.16
CA LEU A 213 21.18 11.89 3.08
C LEU A 213 19.89 11.83 3.90
N MET A 214 19.20 10.69 3.89
CA MET A 214 17.97 10.51 4.67
C MET A 214 18.26 10.55 6.18
N LEU A 215 19.34 9.92 6.64
CA LEU A 215 19.75 9.94 8.04
C LEU A 215 20.25 11.33 8.48
N GLU A 216 20.97 12.04 7.62
CA GLU A 216 21.38 13.43 7.87
C GLU A 216 20.17 14.36 7.99
N LYS A 217 19.19 14.23 7.09
CA LYS A 217 17.93 14.99 7.19
C LYS A 217 17.22 14.73 8.52
N CYS A 218 17.15 13.47 8.97
CA CYS A 218 16.57 13.14 10.28
C CYS A 218 17.31 13.86 11.42
N ARG A 219 18.64 13.90 11.40
CA ARG A 219 19.43 14.61 12.43
C ARG A 219 19.18 16.12 12.40
N ASN A 220 19.07 16.71 11.21
CA ASN A 220 18.89 18.15 11.05
C ASN A 220 17.49 18.64 11.45
N THR A 221 16.49 17.74 11.48
CA THR A 221 15.12 18.07 11.85
C THR A 221 14.81 17.90 13.35
N LEU A 222 15.76 17.39 14.14
CA LEU A 222 15.56 17.20 15.58
C LEU A 222 15.20 18.51 16.29
N GLY A 223 14.27 18.41 17.25
CA GLY A 223 13.84 19.56 18.06
C GLY A 223 12.88 20.53 17.35
N HIS A 224 12.60 20.34 16.06
CA HIS A 224 11.58 21.14 15.38
C HIS A 224 10.19 20.83 15.95
N GLY A 225 9.36 21.87 16.06
CA GLY A 225 7.98 21.74 16.54
C GLY A 225 7.10 20.92 15.59
N TYR A 226 5.99 20.39 16.12
CA TYR A 226 5.03 19.66 15.30
C TYR A 226 4.28 20.61 14.36
N ASN A 227 4.18 20.27 13.08
CA ASN A 227 3.48 21.07 12.09
C ASN A 227 1.95 20.84 12.17
N TYR A 228 1.33 21.40 13.22
CA TYR A 228 -0.12 21.29 13.45
C TYR A 228 -0.95 21.80 12.27
N LEU A 229 -0.58 22.95 11.70
CA LEU A 229 -1.30 23.55 10.58
C LEU A 229 -1.22 22.67 9.33
N GLY A 230 -0.04 22.12 9.03
CA GLY A 230 0.15 21.18 7.94
C GLY A 230 -0.65 19.88 8.13
N ALA A 231 -0.65 19.33 9.34
CA ALA A 231 -1.41 18.11 9.66
C ALA A 231 -2.93 18.33 9.53
N LEU A 232 -3.45 19.46 10.02
CA LEU A 232 -4.85 19.85 9.86
C LEU A 232 -5.21 20.02 8.39
N MET A 233 -4.38 20.73 7.64
CA MET A 233 -4.61 20.98 6.21
C MET A 233 -4.54 19.69 5.39
N LEU A 234 -3.64 18.77 5.73
CA LEU A 234 -3.57 17.46 5.13
C LEU A 234 -4.86 16.66 5.39
N GLY A 235 -5.34 16.65 6.64
CA GLY A 235 -6.60 15.99 7.01
C GLY A 235 -7.80 16.55 6.23
N LEU A 236 -7.92 17.87 6.13
CA LEU A 236 -8.98 18.52 5.35
C LEU A 236 -8.87 18.17 3.86
N LYS A 237 -7.68 18.26 3.27
CA LYS A 237 -7.46 17.88 1.86
C LYS A 237 -7.86 16.43 1.60
N THR A 238 -7.52 15.50 2.49
CA THR A 238 -7.91 14.09 2.33
C THR A 238 -9.42 13.89 2.41
N ILE A 239 -10.11 14.55 3.34
CA ILE A 239 -11.59 14.50 3.46
C ILE A 239 -12.25 15.01 2.16
N PHE A 240 -11.76 16.13 1.62
CA PHE A 240 -12.28 16.71 0.38
C PHE A 240 -11.70 16.08 -0.90
N LYS A 241 -10.88 15.01 -0.78
CA LYS A 241 -10.21 14.32 -1.90
C LYS A 241 -9.39 15.26 -2.80
N ILE A 242 -8.85 16.33 -2.22
CA ILE A 242 -7.95 17.29 -2.88
C ILE A 242 -6.54 16.71 -2.86
N LYS A 243 -5.82 16.81 -3.99
CA LYS A 243 -4.41 16.38 -4.06
C LYS A 243 -3.57 17.15 -3.04
N SER A 244 -2.75 16.43 -2.27
CA SER A 244 -1.78 16.99 -1.33
C SER A 244 -0.38 16.55 -1.73
N ASP A 245 0.57 17.49 -1.70
CA ASP A 245 1.99 17.21 -1.95
C ASP A 245 2.67 16.54 -0.76
N THR A 246 2.04 16.59 0.42
CA THR A 246 2.51 15.89 1.61
C THR A 246 1.85 14.51 1.68
N PRO A 247 2.61 13.41 1.64
CA PRO A 247 2.05 12.08 1.73
C PRO A 247 1.61 11.77 3.16
N THR A 248 0.42 11.19 3.30
CA THR A 248 -0.03 10.57 4.54
C THR A 248 0.72 9.24 4.75
N PRO A 249 0.70 8.64 5.96
CA PRO A 249 1.36 7.35 6.18
C PRO A 249 0.92 6.30 5.14
N ASN A 250 -0.38 6.14 4.91
CA ASN A 250 -0.87 5.17 3.93
C ASN A 250 -0.56 5.59 2.49
N GLY A 251 -0.52 6.90 2.21
CA GLY A 251 -0.07 7.44 0.92
C GLY A 251 1.36 7.04 0.55
N ILE A 252 2.27 6.96 1.52
CA ILE A 252 3.64 6.45 1.29
C ILE A 252 3.60 5.00 0.77
N ILE A 253 2.75 4.15 1.36
CA ILE A 253 2.61 2.75 0.92
C ILE A 253 1.97 2.68 -0.46
N TYR A 254 0.91 3.45 -0.70
CA TYR A 254 0.22 3.49 -1.99
C TYR A 254 1.06 4.07 -3.14
N SER A 255 2.13 4.81 -2.82
CA SER A 255 3.07 5.32 -3.84
C SER A 255 3.89 4.21 -4.50
N GLY A 256 4.00 3.04 -3.86
CA GLY A 256 4.91 1.98 -4.32
C GLY A 256 6.39 2.28 -4.12
N ALA A 257 6.74 3.32 -3.36
CA ALA A 257 8.12 3.62 -2.97
C ALA A 257 8.67 2.69 -1.87
N VAL A 258 7.79 1.93 -1.20
CA VAL A 258 8.15 1.02 -0.12
C VAL A 258 7.49 -0.36 -0.29
N TYR A 259 8.07 -1.39 0.31
CA TYR A 259 7.50 -2.73 0.39
C TYR A 259 7.52 -3.25 1.83
N PRO A 260 6.53 -4.07 2.22
CA PRO A 260 6.45 -4.62 3.57
C PRO A 260 7.59 -5.62 3.83
N ILE A 261 8.08 -5.65 5.06
CA ILE A 261 9.06 -6.63 5.56
C ILE A 261 8.43 -7.51 6.64
N TYR A 262 7.71 -6.89 7.58
CA TYR A 262 7.15 -7.59 8.73
C TYR A 262 6.00 -6.80 9.35
N PHE A 263 5.03 -7.49 9.96
CA PHE A 263 3.96 -6.90 10.74
C PHE A 263 3.92 -7.50 12.14
N LEU A 264 3.70 -6.68 13.15
CA LEU A 264 3.52 -7.02 14.56
C LEU A 264 2.22 -6.40 15.09
#